data_AF-A0A950D1G0-F1
#
_entry.id   AF-A0A950D1G0-F1
#
_cell.length_a   1.000
_cell.length_b   1.000
_cell.length_c   1.000
_cell.angle_alpha   90.00
_cell.angle_beta   90.00
_cell.angle_gamma   90.00
#
_symmetry.space_group_name_H-M   'P 1'
#
loop_
_entity.id
_entity.type
_entity.pdbx_description
1 polymer ?
#
loop_
_entity_poly.entity_id
_entity_poly.type
_entity_poly.pdbx_seq_one_letter_code
_entity_poly.pdbx_strand_id
1 'polypeptide(L)' 'MASAPTRSPRSSVDAEGRALPMTEAEVRARAEAIAHGLKALDDVGDDEEQRQTFDALVEAIDADRLSDRKRFR' A
#
# COMPACT_ATOMS: atom_id res chain seq x y z
N MET A 1 30.49 -14.43 -10.36
CA MET A 1 29.05 -14.09 -10.33
C MET A 1 28.45 -14.79 -9.11
N ALA A 2 28.31 -14.07 -7.99
CA ALA A 2 27.79 -14.66 -6.75
C ALA A 2 26.27 -14.52 -6.73
N SER A 3 25.56 -15.65 -6.66
CA SER A 3 24.10 -15.69 -6.54
C SER A 3 23.70 -15.14 -5.18
N ALA A 4 22.91 -14.07 -5.14
CA ALA A 4 22.37 -13.54 -3.90
C ALA A 4 21.47 -14.60 -3.24
N PRO A 5 21.55 -14.82 -1.91
CA PRO A 5 20.65 -15.74 -1.24
C PRO A 5 19.22 -15.18 -1.32
N THR A 6 18.34 -15.89 -2.03
CA THR A 6 16.90 -15.66 -2.00
C THR A 6 16.42 -15.92 -0.57
N ARG A 7 16.36 -14.87 0.24
CA ARG A 7 15.82 -14.91 1.59
C ARG A 7 14.33 -15.25 1.44
N SER A 8 13.96 -16.50 1.74
CA SER A 8 12.56 -16.92 1.77
C SER A 8 11.76 -15.90 2.59
N PRO A 9 10.63 -15.36 2.09
CA PRO A 9 9.82 -14.46 2.88
C PRO A 9 9.40 -15.22 4.13
N ARG A 10 9.84 -14.76 5.30
CA ARG A 10 9.36 -15.29 6.57
C ARG A 10 7.83 -15.23 6.50
N SER A 11 7.16 -16.38 6.62
CA SER A 11 5.69 -16.42 6.64
C SER A 11 5.21 -15.41 7.66
N SER A 12 4.32 -14.50 7.27
CA SER A 12 3.72 -13.52 8.17
C SER A 12 2.65 -14.13 9.09
N VAL A 13 2.38 -15.43 8.91
CA VAL A 13 1.37 -16.20 9.64
C VAL A 13 1.94 -17.52 10.15
N ASP A 14 1.38 -18.02 11.25
CA ASP A 14 1.68 -19.35 11.80
C ASP A 14 1.01 -20.49 11.00
N ALA A 15 1.17 -21.73 11.47
CA ALA A 15 0.63 -22.92 10.80
C ALA A 15 -0.91 -22.94 10.79
N GLU A 16 -1.53 -22.23 11.73
CA GLU A 16 -2.96 -22.06 11.88
C GLU A 16 -3.49 -20.82 11.15
N GLY A 17 -2.63 -20.08 10.44
CA GLY A 17 -2.96 -18.89 9.66
C GLY A 17 -3.12 -17.61 10.48
N ARG A 18 -2.70 -17.60 11.75
CA ARG A 18 -2.74 -16.42 12.62
C ARG A 18 -1.52 -15.56 12.37
N ALA A 19 -1.71 -14.24 12.39
CA ALA A 19 -0.61 -13.30 12.20
C ALA A 19 0.46 -13.48 13.29
N LEU A 20 1.72 -13.62 12.88
CA LEU A 20 2.84 -13.60 13.81
C LEU A 20 3.08 -12.15 14.26
N PRO A 21 3.15 -11.88 15.57
CA PRO A 21 3.44 -10.54 16.06
C PRO A 21 4.83 -10.11 15.61
N MET A 22 4.93 -8.90 15.08
CA MET A 22 6.20 -8.31 14.70
C MET A 22 7.00 -7.97 15.95
N THR A 23 8.31 -8.20 15.90
CA THR A 23 9.23 -7.68 16.90
C THR A 23 9.33 -6.15 16.81
N GLU A 24 9.73 -5.48 17.89
CA GLU A 24 9.90 -4.01 17.88
C GLU A 24 10.88 -3.52 16.81
N ALA A 25 11.93 -4.31 16.51
CA ALA A 25 12.88 -4.01 15.45
C ALA A 25 12.25 -4.11 14.06
N GLU A 26 11.40 -5.12 13.82
CA GLU A 26 10.66 -5.27 12.57
C GLU A 26 9.60 -4.16 12.40
N VAL A 27 8.92 -3.77 13.48
CA VAL A 27 7.97 -2.64 13.46
C VAL A 27 8.67 -1.36 13.04
N ARG A 28 9.85 -1.09 13.62
CA ARG A 28 10.65 0.10 13.30
C ARG A 28 11.14 0.10 11.87
N ALA A 29 11.74 -1.00 11.42
CA ALA A 29 12.21 -1.13 10.04
C ALA A 29 11.06 -0.98 9.03
N ARG A 30 9.87 -1.50 9.35
CA ARG A 30 8.68 -1.34 8.51
C ARG A 30 8.16 0.09 8.51
N ALA A 31 8.15 0.78 9.65
CA ALA A 31 7.76 2.17 9.74
C ALA A 31 8.69 3.08 8.91
N GLU A 32 10.00 2.86 8.98
CA GLU A 32 11.00 3.57 8.17
C GLU A 32 10.81 3.31 6.66
N ALA A 33 10.57 2.06 6.27
CA ALA A 33 10.29 1.71 4.88
C ALA A 33 9.01 2.36 4.35
N ILE A 34 7.95 2.42 5.16
CA ILE A 34 6.70 3.11 4.81
C ILE A 34 6.95 4.61 4.68
N ALA A 35 7.62 5.24 5.64
CA ALA A 35 7.90 6.67 5.61
C ALA A 35 8.74 7.05 4.38
N HIS A 36 9.73 6.23 4.01
CA HIS A 36 10.51 6.42 2.80
C HIS A 36 9.66 6.25 1.54
N GLY A 37 8.80 5.23 1.50
CA GLY A 37 7.88 5.01 0.39
C GLY A 37 6.91 6.17 0.19
N LEU A 38 6.34 6.71 1.28
CA LEU A 38 5.46 7.88 1.24
C LEU A 38 6.20 9.14 0.78
N LYS A 39 7.42 9.36 1.26
CA LYS A 39 8.27 10.47 0.79
C LYS A 39 8.56 10.37 -0.71
N ALA A 40 8.78 9.16 -1.23
CA ALA A 40 9.00 8.96 -2.65
C ALA A 40 7.75 9.23 -3.51
N LEU A 41 6.56 9.19 -2.91
CA LEU A 41 5.30 9.54 -3.59
C LEU A 41 4.98 11.04 -3.51
N ASP A 42 5.61 11.78 -2.60
CA ASP A 42 5.41 13.24 -2.44
C ASP A 42 5.82 14.02 -3.70
N ASP A 43 6.79 13.49 -4.45
CA ASP A 43 7.27 14.06 -5.71
C ASP A 43 6.63 13.40 -6.96
N VAL A 44 5.61 12.54 -6.80
CA VAL A 44 4.98 11.81 -7.91
C VAL A 44 3.73 12.52 -8.40
N GLY A 45 3.80 12.94 -9.66
CA GLY A 45 2.73 13.59 -10.39
C GLY A 45 2.61 15.08 -10.06
N ASP A 46 2.40 15.90 -11.08
CA ASP A 46 2.05 17.30 -10.86
C ASP A 46 0.59 17.42 -10.34
N ASP A 47 0.22 18.62 -9.87
CA ASP A 47 -1.11 18.88 -9.31
C ASP A 47 -2.27 18.52 -10.26
N GLU A 48 -2.01 18.46 -11.56
CA GLU A 48 -2.99 18.13 -12.60
C GLU A 48 -3.13 16.61 -12.74
N GLU A 49 -2.03 15.86 -12.78
CA GLU A 49 -2.04 14.39 -12.76
C GLU A 49 -2.67 13.83 -11.47
N GLN A 50 -2.43 14.49 -10.33
CA GLN A 50 -3.07 14.11 -9.06
C GLN A 50 -4.58 14.32 -9.09
N ARG A 51 -5.06 15.43 -9.67
CA ARG A 51 -6.49 15.71 -9.84
C ARG A 51 -7.16 14.70 -10.77
N GLN A 52 -6.55 14.41 -11.91
CA GLN A 52 -7.08 13.43 -12.86
C GLN A 52 -7.14 12.02 -12.25
N THR A 53 -6.12 11.65 -11.47
CA THR A 53 -6.10 10.37 -10.74
C THR A 53 -7.22 10.31 -9.69
N PHE A 54 -7.44 11.39 -8.96
CA PHE A 54 -8.53 11.48 -7.98
C PHE A 54 -9.92 11.36 -8.64
N ASP A 55 -10.15 12.09 -9.74
CA ASP A 55 -11.41 12.05 -10.48
C ASP A 55 -11.72 10.65 -11.01
N ALA A 56 -10.72 9.96 -11.57
CA ALA A 56 -10.85 8.59 -12.05
C ALA A 56 -11.21 7.59 -10.92
N LEU A 57 -10.63 7.77 -9.73
CA LEU A 57 -10.95 6.93 -8.56
C LEU A 57 -12.38 7.17 -8.06
N VAL A 58 -12.83 8.43 -8.04
CA VAL A 58 -14.22 8.78 -7.67
C VAL A 58 -15.19 8.17 -8.65
N GLU A 59 -14.93 8.27 -9.94
CA GLU A 59 -15.77 7.68 -10.99
C GLU A 59 -15.83 6.15 -10.87
N ALA A 60 -14.70 5.49 -10.65
CA ALA A 60 -14.65 4.03 -10.50
C ALA A 60 -15.46 3.53 -9.29
N ILE A 61 -15.36 4.19 -8.14
CA ILE A 61 -16.15 3.86 -6.95
C ILE A 61 -17.65 4.07 -7.18
N ASP A 62 -17.99 5.11 -7.94
CA ASP A 62 -19.36 5.42 -8.30
C ASP A 62 -19.92 4.48 -9.40
N ALA A 63 -19.07 3.91 -10.25
CA ALA A 63 -19.45 2.94 -11.27
C ALA A 63 -19.64 1.53 -10.70
N ASP A 64 -18.78 1.09 -9.76
CA ASP A 64 -18.86 -0.23 -9.10
C ASP A 64 -19.80 -0.22 -7.88
N ARG A 65 -21.00 0.33 -8.08
CA ARG A 65 -21.97 0.61 -7.03
C ARG A 65 -22.82 -0.62 -6.68
N LEU A 66 -22.87 -0.95 -5.38
CA LEU A 66 -23.94 -1.76 -4.77
C LEU A 66 -25.25 -0.97 -4.50
N SER A 67 -25.29 0.35 -4.72
CA SER A 67 -26.50 1.17 -4.62
C SER A 67 -26.36 2.50 -5.37
N ASP A 68 -27.45 3.01 -5.95
CA ASP A 68 -27.50 4.19 -6.86
C ASP A 68 -27.14 5.56 -6.26
N ARG A 69 -26.90 5.65 -4.94
CA ARG A 69 -26.67 6.94 -4.27
C ARG A 69 -25.19 7.35 -4.34
N LYS A 70 -24.90 8.51 -4.96
CA LYS A 70 -23.59 9.18 -4.99
C LYS A 70 -22.95 9.27 -3.59
N ARG A 71 -21.70 8.82 -3.48
CA ARG A 71 -20.94 8.75 -2.21
C ARG A 71 -20.10 10.01 -2.00
N PHE A 72 -19.73 10.68 -3.09
CA PHE A 72 -18.97 11.93 -3.09
C PHE A 72 -19.71 12.97 -3.94
N ARG A 73 -19.46 14.26 -3.66
CA ARG A 73 -20.24 15.39 -4.14
C ARG A 73 -19.36 16.45 -4.76
#